data_AF-A0A4S9E564-F1
#
_entry.id   AF-A0A4S9E564-F1
#
_cell.length_a   1.000
_cell.length_b   1.000
_cell.length_c   1.000
_cell.angle_alpha   90.00
_cell.angle_beta   90.00
_cell.angle_gamma   90.00
#
_symmetry.space_group_name_H-M   'P 1'
#
loop_
_entity.id
_entity.type
_entity.pdbx_description
1 polymer ?
#
loop_
_entity_poly.entity_id
_entity_poly.type
_entity_poly.pdbx_seq_one_letter_code
_entity_poly.pdbx_strand_id
1 'polypeptide(L)'
;MFAKVALVLTAALSLVDAQFNNPTGVDIWCGKAYRDTNASFNPGGWFQEPPKSDTPLVDFKIKPRMNLYLEDDTISSFIIDAPVSWYVGHALPGGNTSTSKQGSKIVLSIMTGNGSLHLNQTSIKLGTTNNEIPFDLSSFSARSEPHNITVTGTLEGHKNVTFTATTQLNKLPLRSDNGTATRLDNLYGGLSVRKGQAKEWTSLFPYTYYVQWSLYWYANLTTLDEFAAMGYNVIHIVPTGDLGDTPFPWDKFQPYLDRADELGLYFMYDVRWDYANLTTMIDQIHHLHTHPSILLWYTADEPDGKSNPINSTAIAYNTIKATDPYHPVSLALNCRDFYYADYAAGAEIILEDVYPISTNTSYSTVYDTPCNATYGCCGCDDCSGSFTDISHRLDEYTAKDNLLGWQKIHWAAPQAFGNETFWTRYPTAAEEVVMNMLSINHAAKGIVMWDFPTKAKILEVTNKLAAVLTDEKVAKFLIGAPLTQKLKVAGAENIDAAAWTKDGEVLVSIVNLDYGNTPSNVTVTLPEGMKVAHVEGGLWGNASWSVHGEKLSTNSVMGLEVSLLLLKT
;
A
#
# COMPACT_ATOMS: atom_id res chain seq x y z
N MET A 1 -47.23 -23.60 -0.18
CA MET A 1 -47.25 -23.02 1.17
C MET A 1 -46.66 -21.63 1.06
N PHE A 2 -47.54 -20.64 0.89
CA PHE A 2 -47.20 -19.23 0.72
C PHE A 2 -47.31 -18.52 2.08
N ALA A 3 -46.60 -17.39 2.19
CA ALA A 3 -46.62 -16.38 3.25
C ALA A 3 -45.73 -16.63 4.47
N LYS A 4 -44.62 -15.89 4.54
CA LYS A 4 -44.39 -14.82 5.54
C LYS A 4 -42.95 -14.29 5.40
N VAL A 5 -42.75 -13.31 4.52
CA VAL A 5 -41.66 -12.35 4.65
C VAL A 5 -42.24 -11.00 4.23
N ALA A 6 -42.59 -10.18 5.21
CA ALA A 6 -42.90 -8.77 5.03
C ALA A 6 -42.60 -8.04 6.34
N LEU A 7 -41.99 -6.87 6.19
CA LEU A 7 -41.68 -5.84 7.19
C LEU A 7 -40.49 -6.11 8.13
N VAL A 8 -39.30 -5.71 7.68
CA VAL A 8 -38.52 -4.65 8.37
C VAL A 8 -37.91 -3.77 7.27
N LEU A 9 -38.65 -2.79 6.80
CA LEU A 9 -38.16 -1.80 5.83
C LEU A 9 -38.77 -0.44 6.15
N THR A 10 -38.40 0.11 7.31
CA THR A 10 -38.67 1.50 7.69
C THR A 10 -37.70 1.89 8.81
N ALA A 11 -36.49 2.34 8.43
CA ALA A 11 -35.68 3.34 9.12
C ALA A 11 -34.36 3.53 8.36
N ALA A 12 -34.40 4.18 7.19
CA ALA A 12 -33.17 4.62 6.50
C ALA A 12 -33.34 6.01 5.85
N LEU A 13 -34.21 6.84 6.41
CA LEU A 13 -34.40 8.23 5.99
C LEU A 13 -34.47 9.12 7.24
N SER A 14 -33.32 9.23 7.91
CA SER A 14 -32.96 10.32 8.82
C SER A 14 -31.70 9.91 9.59
N LEU A 15 -30.53 10.39 9.15
CA LEU A 15 -29.32 10.69 9.94
C LEU A 15 -28.23 11.18 8.95
N VAL A 16 -28.49 12.30 8.28
CA VAL A 16 -27.42 13.12 7.66
C VAL A 16 -27.00 14.23 8.66
N ASP A 17 -27.63 14.28 9.84
CA ASP A 17 -27.16 15.10 10.95
C ASP A 17 -26.04 14.38 11.71
N ALA A 18 -24.88 15.05 11.71
CA ALA A 18 -23.70 14.87 12.55
C ALA A 18 -23.01 13.49 12.54
N GLN A 19 -22.70 12.95 11.36
CA GLN A 19 -21.68 11.88 11.26
C GLN A 19 -20.31 12.39 11.73
N PHE A 20 -20.00 13.64 11.42
CA PHE A 20 -18.79 14.33 11.85
C PHE A 20 -19.15 15.54 12.70
N ASN A 21 -18.15 16.17 13.30
CA ASN A 21 -18.32 17.36 14.14
C ASN A 21 -18.62 18.65 13.35
N ASN A 22 -19.02 18.55 12.08
CA ASN A 22 -19.23 19.71 11.23
C ASN A 22 -20.60 20.38 11.50
N PRO A 23 -20.65 21.72 11.55
CA PRO A 23 -21.93 22.43 11.63
C PRO A 23 -22.79 22.18 10.39
N THR A 24 -24.12 22.20 10.57
CA THR A 24 -25.09 22.02 9.48
C THR A 24 -24.86 23.05 8.36
N GLY A 25 -24.77 22.57 7.12
CA GLY A 25 -24.59 23.43 5.94
C GLY A 25 -23.16 23.94 5.71
N VAL A 26 -22.18 23.40 6.43
CA VAL A 26 -20.76 23.69 6.20
C VAL A 26 -20.16 22.63 5.29
N ASP A 27 -19.55 23.08 4.19
CA ASP A 27 -18.78 22.21 3.30
C ASP A 27 -17.43 21.89 3.93
N ILE A 28 -17.06 20.60 3.89
CA ILE A 28 -15.86 20.08 4.55
C ILE A 28 -14.96 19.31 3.59
N TRP A 29 -13.67 19.33 3.88
CA TRP A 29 -12.65 18.46 3.30
C TRP A 29 -11.74 17.96 4.41
N CYS A 30 -11.49 16.66 4.52
CA CYS A 30 -10.77 16.07 5.67
C CYS A 30 -11.35 16.50 7.03
N GLY A 31 -12.68 16.65 7.08
CA GLY A 31 -13.40 17.16 8.26
C GLY A 31 -13.33 18.68 8.49
N LYS A 32 -12.49 19.42 7.77
CA LYS A 32 -12.25 20.86 7.99
C LYS A 32 -13.18 21.71 7.12
N ALA A 33 -13.75 22.78 7.67
CA ALA A 33 -14.39 23.80 6.83
C ALA A 33 -13.37 24.40 5.86
N TYR A 34 -13.75 24.62 4.60
CA TYR A 34 -12.82 25.19 3.62
C TYR A 34 -13.29 26.46 2.92
N ARG A 35 -14.54 26.91 3.10
CA ARG A 35 -15.00 28.18 2.52
C ARG A 35 -14.77 29.35 3.46
N ASP A 36 -14.32 30.48 2.92
CA ASP A 36 -14.14 31.77 3.63
C ASP A 36 -15.39 32.25 4.40
N THR A 37 -16.59 31.85 3.95
CA THR A 37 -17.85 32.13 4.63
C THR A 37 -18.11 31.31 5.91
N ASN A 38 -17.28 30.30 6.20
CA ASN A 38 -17.46 29.40 7.34
C ASN A 38 -16.41 29.65 8.43
N ALA A 39 -16.76 29.36 9.69
CA ALA A 39 -15.79 29.40 10.78
C ALA A 39 -15.01 28.08 10.85
N SER A 40 -13.74 28.14 11.26
CA SER A 40 -12.96 26.96 11.62
C SER A 40 -13.60 26.21 12.78
N PHE A 41 -13.47 24.89 12.80
CA PHE A 41 -13.91 24.07 13.94
C PHE A 41 -13.02 22.83 14.06
N ASN A 42 -13.10 22.15 15.21
CA ASN A 42 -12.36 20.94 15.46
C ASN A 42 -13.03 19.76 14.72
N PRO A 43 -12.40 19.15 13.69
CA PRO A 43 -13.03 18.10 12.89
C PRO A 43 -13.28 16.79 13.67
N GLY A 44 -12.49 16.51 14.70
CA GLY A 44 -12.42 15.17 15.29
C GLY A 44 -11.73 14.18 14.35
N GLY A 45 -11.92 12.89 14.59
CA GLY A 45 -11.47 11.84 13.67
C GLY A 45 -9.96 11.54 13.66
N TRP A 46 -9.14 12.28 14.39
CA TRP A 46 -7.70 11.98 14.51
C TRP A 46 -7.46 10.58 15.08
N PHE A 47 -6.39 9.95 14.59
CA PHE A 47 -5.96 8.68 15.09
C PHE A 47 -5.53 8.80 16.56
N GLN A 48 -6.22 8.09 17.45
CA GLN A 48 -5.87 8.06 18.86
C GLN A 48 -4.95 6.87 19.13
N GLU A 49 -3.68 7.17 19.41
CA GLU A 49 -2.76 6.14 19.90
C GLU A 49 -3.29 5.52 21.20
N PRO A 50 -3.18 4.18 21.38
CA PRO A 50 -3.48 3.54 22.65
C PRO A 50 -2.68 4.18 23.80
N PRO A 51 -3.22 4.25 25.02
CA PRO A 51 -2.45 4.74 26.15
C PRO A 51 -1.24 3.85 26.40
N LYS A 52 -0.09 4.47 26.69
CA LYS A 52 1.11 3.74 27.06
C LYS A 52 0.88 2.91 28.33
N SER A 53 1.18 1.62 28.26
CA SER A 53 1.14 0.68 29.38
C SER A 53 2.22 0.98 30.42
N ASP A 54 1.92 0.72 31.70
CA ASP A 54 2.89 0.78 32.80
C ASP A 54 3.89 -0.38 32.79
N THR A 55 3.61 -1.44 32.02
CA THR A 55 4.44 -2.64 31.91
C THR A 55 4.68 -3.02 30.46
N PRO A 56 5.84 -3.65 30.13
CA PRO A 56 6.09 -4.10 28.77
C PRO A 56 5.08 -5.19 28.38
N LEU A 57 4.59 -5.08 27.15
CA LEU A 57 3.64 -5.99 26.52
C LEU A 57 4.35 -6.84 25.46
N VAL A 58 3.78 -8.00 25.13
CA VAL A 58 4.10 -8.73 23.91
C VAL A 58 2.97 -8.57 22.91
N ASP A 59 3.29 -7.98 21.77
CA ASP A 59 2.37 -7.84 20.66
C ASP A 59 2.40 -9.11 19.80
N PHE A 60 1.72 -10.14 20.29
CA PHE A 60 1.73 -11.47 19.70
C PHE A 60 0.74 -11.56 18.54
N LYS A 61 1.24 -11.76 17.31
CA LYS A 61 0.45 -11.76 16.08
C LYS A 61 0.76 -12.98 15.22
N ILE A 62 -0.23 -13.40 14.41
CA ILE A 62 -0.08 -14.45 13.40
C ILE A 62 -0.75 -14.04 12.10
N LYS A 63 -0.16 -14.45 10.99
CA LYS A 63 -0.72 -14.31 9.63
C LYS A 63 -0.14 -15.36 8.70
N PRO A 64 -0.87 -15.82 7.68
CA PRO A 64 -0.27 -16.62 6.62
C PRO A 64 0.74 -15.77 5.83
N ARG A 65 1.74 -16.40 5.22
CA ARG A 65 2.73 -15.72 4.38
C ARG A 65 2.10 -14.95 3.22
N MET A 66 1.19 -15.60 2.51
CA MET A 66 0.35 -14.99 1.48
C MET A 66 -1.08 -14.84 2.00
N ASN A 67 -1.80 -13.79 1.57
CA ASN A 67 -3.21 -13.60 1.92
C ASN A 67 -4.15 -14.61 1.23
N LEU A 68 -3.69 -15.21 0.13
CA LEU A 68 -4.44 -16.13 -0.73
C LEU A 68 -3.52 -17.26 -1.24
N TYR A 69 -4.07 -18.47 -1.26
CA TYR A 69 -3.52 -19.66 -1.89
C TYR A 69 -4.53 -20.30 -2.82
N LEU A 70 -4.05 -21.07 -3.79
CA LEU A 70 -4.88 -21.92 -4.66
C LEU A 70 -4.76 -23.40 -4.27
N GLU A 71 -5.68 -24.21 -4.78
CA GLU A 71 -5.84 -25.62 -4.42
C GLU A 71 -4.55 -26.44 -4.53
N ASP A 72 -3.73 -26.14 -5.53
CA ASP A 72 -2.47 -26.83 -5.83
C ASP A 72 -1.23 -26.19 -5.18
N ASP A 73 -1.38 -25.12 -4.39
CA ASP A 73 -0.31 -24.66 -3.50
C ASP A 73 -0.17 -25.68 -2.35
N THR A 74 1.04 -26.26 -2.21
CA THR A 74 1.31 -27.35 -1.23
C THR A 74 2.12 -26.92 -0.02
N ILE A 75 2.84 -25.81 -0.10
CA ILE A 75 3.72 -25.34 0.97
C ILE A 75 3.47 -23.86 1.27
N SER A 76 3.55 -23.50 2.55
CA SER A 76 3.58 -22.11 2.98
C SER A 76 4.20 -21.98 4.38
N SER A 77 4.23 -20.76 4.91
CA SER A 77 4.63 -20.43 6.26
C SER A 77 3.57 -19.54 6.93
N PHE A 78 3.47 -19.62 8.26
CA PHE A 78 2.89 -18.55 9.07
C PHE A 78 3.99 -17.58 9.46
N ILE A 79 3.70 -16.29 9.44
CA ILE A 79 4.54 -15.28 10.05
C ILE A 79 4.01 -15.03 11.45
N ILE A 80 4.86 -15.22 12.46
CA ILE A 80 4.52 -15.04 13.86
C ILE A 80 5.41 -13.98 14.48
N ASP A 81 4.79 -12.93 14.98
CA ASP A 81 5.46 -11.79 15.59
C ASP A 81 5.29 -11.85 17.11
N ALA A 82 6.34 -11.51 17.84
CA ALA A 82 6.31 -11.32 19.29
C ALA A 82 7.20 -10.14 19.73
N PRO A 83 7.14 -8.95 19.10
CA PRO A 83 7.89 -7.79 19.55
C PRO A 83 7.41 -7.35 20.94
N VAL A 84 8.33 -6.70 21.66
CA VAL A 84 7.98 -6.02 22.91
C VAL A 84 7.35 -4.67 22.54
N SER A 85 6.17 -4.39 23.08
CA SER A 85 5.43 -3.15 22.85
C SER A 85 5.09 -2.49 24.19
N TRP A 86 4.85 -1.19 24.17
CA TRP A 86 4.33 -0.43 25.31
C TRP A 86 2.91 0.09 25.08
N TYR A 87 2.31 -0.23 23.94
CA TYR A 87 1.04 0.35 23.51
C TYR A 87 -0.02 -0.72 23.27
N VAL A 88 0.37 -1.88 22.72
CA VAL A 88 -0.53 -2.96 22.33
C VAL A 88 0.02 -4.32 22.74
N GLY A 89 -0.87 -5.30 22.93
CA GLY A 89 -0.51 -6.68 23.23
C GLY A 89 -0.83 -7.11 24.67
N HIS A 90 -0.20 -8.19 25.09
CA HIS A 90 -0.45 -8.84 26.39
C HIS A 90 0.66 -8.55 27.38
N ALA A 91 0.32 -8.27 28.65
CA ALA A 91 1.31 -7.97 29.67
C ALA A 91 2.31 -9.13 29.88
N LEU A 92 3.61 -8.80 29.91
CA LEU A 92 4.65 -9.77 30.24
C LEU A 92 4.71 -10.00 31.76
N PRO A 93 4.98 -11.24 32.21
CA PRO A 93 5.06 -11.54 33.64
C PRO A 93 6.30 -10.92 34.30
N GLY A 94 6.15 -10.54 35.57
CA GLY A 94 7.28 -10.19 36.45
C GLY A 94 7.89 -8.80 36.22
N GLY A 95 7.07 -7.73 36.18
CA GLY A 95 7.50 -6.34 35.98
C GLY A 95 8.87 -6.00 36.57
N ASN A 96 9.75 -5.37 35.76
CA ASN A 96 11.15 -5.01 36.05
C ASN A 96 12.06 -6.10 36.66
N THR A 97 11.60 -7.34 36.85
CA THR A 97 12.39 -8.45 37.37
C THR A 97 12.83 -9.37 36.25
N SER A 98 14.04 -9.89 36.37
CA SER A 98 14.91 -10.47 35.35
C SER A 98 14.44 -11.73 34.59
N THR A 99 13.17 -12.12 34.65
CA THR A 99 12.68 -13.38 34.04
C THR A 99 11.98 -13.20 32.68
N SER A 100 11.49 -12.00 32.35
CA SER A 100 10.98 -11.65 31.01
C SER A 100 12.05 -10.92 30.18
N LYS A 101 13.24 -11.52 30.07
CA LYS A 101 14.33 -10.97 29.26
C LYS A 101 14.00 -11.10 27.77
N GLN A 102 14.29 -10.06 27.00
CA GLN A 102 14.32 -10.11 25.55
C GLN A 102 15.11 -11.36 25.11
N GLY A 103 14.59 -12.09 24.12
CA GLY A 103 15.17 -13.34 23.65
C GLY A 103 14.68 -14.62 24.35
N SER A 104 13.85 -14.53 25.40
CA SER A 104 13.20 -15.71 25.99
C SER A 104 12.38 -16.49 24.96
N LYS A 105 12.39 -17.81 25.07
CA LYS A 105 11.70 -18.70 24.11
C LYS A 105 10.19 -18.68 24.36
N ILE A 106 9.42 -18.56 23.29
CA ILE A 106 7.96 -18.74 23.27
C ILE A 106 7.67 -20.04 22.51
N VAL A 107 7.12 -21.03 23.20
CA VAL A 107 6.72 -22.33 22.62
C VAL A 107 5.36 -22.18 21.94
N LEU A 108 5.25 -22.62 20.70
CA LEU A 108 4.08 -22.43 19.86
C LEU A 108 3.21 -23.67 19.77
N SER A 109 1.90 -23.46 19.79
CA SER A 109 0.88 -24.44 19.44
C SER A 109 -0.11 -23.79 18.46
N ILE A 110 -0.21 -24.33 17.24
CA ILE A 110 -1.12 -23.82 16.21
C ILE A 110 -2.30 -24.79 16.06
N MET A 111 -3.51 -24.26 16.17
CA MET A 111 -4.78 -24.98 16.06
C MET A 111 -5.53 -24.56 14.79
N THR A 112 -6.15 -25.54 14.16
CA THR A 112 -6.95 -25.39 12.93
C THR A 112 -8.31 -26.04 13.16
N GLY A 113 -9.35 -25.24 13.41
CA GLY A 113 -10.64 -25.78 13.86
C GLY A 113 -10.49 -26.62 15.15
N ASN A 114 -10.76 -27.92 15.07
CA ASN A 114 -10.69 -28.83 16.21
C ASN A 114 -9.36 -29.61 16.33
N GLY A 115 -8.41 -29.42 15.40
CA GLY A 115 -7.13 -30.14 15.35
C GLY A 115 -5.92 -29.24 15.63
N SER A 116 -4.77 -29.84 15.92
CA SER A 116 -3.47 -29.17 15.98
C SER A 116 -2.65 -29.41 14.71
N LEU A 117 -1.93 -28.38 14.26
CA LEU A 117 -1.03 -28.47 13.13
C LEU A 117 0.33 -29.00 13.58
N HIS A 118 0.93 -29.92 12.82
CA HIS A 118 2.28 -30.39 13.09
C HIS A 118 3.31 -29.36 12.62
N LEU A 119 4.17 -28.89 13.52
CA LEU A 119 5.15 -27.84 13.24
C LEU A 119 6.57 -28.39 13.32
N ASN A 120 7.38 -28.09 12.30
CA ASN A 120 8.81 -28.39 12.34
C ASN A 120 9.55 -27.41 13.27
N GLN A 121 9.08 -26.16 13.34
CA GLN A 121 9.56 -25.15 14.28
C GLN A 121 8.51 -24.89 15.35
N THR A 122 8.84 -25.25 16.59
CA THR A 122 7.90 -25.21 17.73
C THR A 122 8.12 -24.01 18.65
N SER A 123 8.95 -23.05 18.25
CA SER A 123 9.21 -21.86 19.07
C SER A 123 9.77 -20.68 18.31
N ILE A 124 9.55 -19.49 18.86
CA ILE A 124 10.18 -18.22 18.48
C ILE A 124 10.80 -17.54 19.70
N LYS A 125 11.44 -16.39 19.50
CA LYS A 125 12.02 -15.59 20.59
C LYS A 125 11.18 -14.35 20.87
N LEU A 126 10.97 -14.02 22.14
CA LEU A 126 10.39 -12.75 22.56
C LEU A 126 11.26 -11.59 22.05
N GLY A 127 10.61 -10.55 21.52
CA GLY A 127 11.26 -9.38 20.94
C GLY A 127 11.66 -9.54 19.48
N THR A 128 11.13 -10.55 18.78
CA THR A 128 11.39 -10.77 17.35
C THR A 128 10.13 -10.60 16.52
N THR A 129 10.31 -10.22 15.27
CA THR A 129 9.29 -10.15 14.22
C THR A 129 9.72 -11.00 13.05
N ASN A 130 8.82 -11.19 12.08
CA ASN A 130 9.10 -11.83 10.79
C ASN A 130 9.54 -13.30 10.93
N ASN A 131 9.12 -13.99 11.99
CA ASN A 131 9.45 -15.40 12.16
C ASN A 131 8.57 -16.26 11.26
N GLU A 132 9.16 -16.88 10.24
CA GLU A 132 8.46 -17.81 9.37
C GLU A 132 8.41 -19.22 9.99
N ILE A 133 7.20 -19.77 10.12
CA ILE A 133 6.93 -21.11 10.61
C ILE A 133 6.34 -21.93 9.45
N PRO A 134 7.16 -22.73 8.74
CA PRO A 134 6.70 -23.52 7.61
C PRO A 134 5.67 -24.58 8.04
N PHE A 135 4.69 -24.82 7.17
CA PHE A 135 3.69 -25.87 7.32
C PHE A 135 3.28 -26.47 5.97
N ASP A 136 2.70 -27.66 6.02
CA ASP A 136 2.12 -28.34 4.86
C ASP A 136 0.73 -27.78 4.58
N LEU A 137 0.57 -27.08 3.45
CA LEU A 137 -0.69 -26.47 3.04
C LEU A 137 -1.67 -27.49 2.46
N SER A 138 -1.21 -28.71 2.15
CA SER A 138 -2.08 -29.79 1.63
C SER A 138 -3.09 -30.28 2.68
N SER A 139 -2.85 -30.04 3.97
CA SER A 139 -3.81 -30.36 5.04
C SER A 139 -5.07 -29.49 5.02
N PHE A 140 -5.07 -28.41 4.24
CA PHE A 140 -6.20 -27.50 4.09
C PHE A 140 -6.92 -27.78 2.77
N SER A 141 -8.23 -28.00 2.85
CA SER A 141 -9.08 -28.13 1.66
C SER A 141 -9.31 -26.76 1.02
N ALA A 142 -9.38 -26.73 -0.30
CA ALA A 142 -9.81 -25.55 -1.05
C ALA A 142 -11.32 -25.32 -0.86
N ARG A 143 -11.72 -24.10 -0.51
CA ARG A 143 -13.14 -23.70 -0.32
C ARG A 143 -13.25 -22.17 -0.26
N SER A 144 -14.46 -21.65 -0.51
CA SER A 144 -14.71 -20.20 -0.45
C SER A 144 -14.55 -19.63 0.96
N GLU A 145 -14.94 -20.40 1.99
CA GLU A 145 -14.86 -19.95 3.39
C GLU A 145 -13.44 -20.09 3.96
N PRO A 146 -12.87 -19.06 4.60
CA PRO A 146 -11.54 -19.14 5.17
C PRO A 146 -11.39 -20.23 6.24
N HIS A 147 -10.16 -20.71 6.46
CA HIS A 147 -9.81 -21.55 7.62
C HIS A 147 -9.41 -20.67 8.80
N ASN A 148 -10.10 -20.81 9.93
CA ASN A 148 -9.73 -20.12 11.15
C ASN A 148 -8.51 -20.79 11.79
N ILE A 149 -7.48 -19.99 12.05
CA ILE A 149 -6.21 -20.40 12.65
C ILE A 149 -6.05 -19.69 13.98
N THR A 150 -5.70 -20.44 15.00
CA THR A 150 -5.36 -19.88 16.33
C THR A 150 -3.97 -20.34 16.69
N VAL A 151 -3.10 -19.41 17.08
CA VAL A 151 -1.83 -19.75 17.73
C VAL A 151 -1.87 -19.41 19.20
N THR A 152 -1.35 -20.33 20.01
CA THR A 152 -1.06 -20.10 21.41
C THR A 152 0.45 -20.16 21.62
N GLY A 153 1.02 -19.08 22.17
CA GLY A 153 2.41 -19.01 22.60
C GLY A 153 2.50 -19.19 24.12
N THR A 154 3.41 -20.04 24.61
CA THR A 154 3.71 -20.20 26.04
C THR A 154 5.13 -19.75 26.32
N LEU A 155 5.30 -18.79 27.24
CA LEU A 155 6.62 -18.30 27.61
C LEU A 155 7.40 -19.36 28.42
N GLU A 156 8.61 -19.70 27.99
CA GLU A 156 9.46 -20.66 28.68
C GLU A 156 9.76 -20.20 30.11
N GLY A 157 9.66 -21.12 31.07
CA GLY A 157 9.77 -20.81 32.50
C GLY A 157 8.48 -20.27 33.15
N HIS A 158 7.46 -19.91 32.38
CA HIS A 158 6.19 -19.37 32.85
C HIS A 158 4.99 -20.13 32.25
N LYS A 159 4.82 -21.41 32.62
CA LYS A 159 3.79 -22.31 32.05
C LYS A 159 2.34 -21.79 32.16
N ASN A 160 2.06 -20.87 33.08
CA ASN A 160 0.73 -20.28 33.26
C ASN A 160 0.50 -19.00 32.43
N VAL A 161 1.52 -18.55 31.68
CA VAL A 161 1.45 -17.35 30.85
C VAL A 161 1.38 -17.78 29.40
N THR A 162 0.20 -17.57 28.81
CA THR A 162 -0.07 -17.88 27.42
C THR A 162 -0.55 -16.64 26.69
N PHE A 163 -0.18 -16.53 25.42
CA PHE A 163 -0.59 -15.48 24.51
C PHE A 163 -1.34 -16.13 23.36
N THR A 164 -2.43 -15.52 22.93
CA THR A 164 -3.24 -16.07 21.84
C THR A 164 -3.39 -15.03 20.74
N ALA A 165 -3.25 -15.49 19.50
CA ALA A 165 -3.53 -14.70 18.31
C ALA A 165 -4.29 -15.55 17.29
N THR A 166 -5.08 -14.90 16.44
CA THR A 166 -5.92 -15.57 15.45
C THR A 166 -5.78 -14.94 14.07
N THR A 167 -5.92 -15.73 13.03
CA THR A 167 -5.94 -15.27 11.64
C THR A 167 -6.80 -16.17 10.77
N GLN A 168 -7.01 -15.79 9.53
CA GLN A 168 -7.71 -16.57 8.52
C GLN A 168 -6.75 -16.98 7.40
N LEU A 169 -6.88 -18.22 6.93
CA LEU A 169 -6.16 -18.75 5.79
C LEU A 169 -7.14 -19.00 4.64
N ASN A 170 -6.96 -18.28 3.54
CA ASN A 170 -7.78 -18.42 2.34
C ASN A 170 -7.10 -19.38 1.36
N LYS A 171 -7.73 -20.52 1.10
CA LYS A 171 -7.30 -21.46 0.05
C LYS A 171 -8.47 -21.70 -0.90
N LEU A 172 -8.39 -21.14 -2.10
CA LEU A 172 -9.47 -21.17 -3.08
C LEU A 172 -9.27 -22.29 -4.11
N PRO A 173 -10.35 -22.76 -4.76
CA PRO A 173 -10.25 -23.64 -5.92
C PRO A 173 -9.42 -23.02 -7.06
N LEU A 174 -8.89 -23.86 -7.94
CA LEU A 174 -8.29 -23.36 -9.18
C LEU A 174 -9.34 -22.69 -10.07
N ARG A 175 -8.93 -21.61 -10.75
CA ARG A 175 -9.80 -20.87 -11.67
C ARG A 175 -10.00 -21.60 -13.00
N SER A 176 -11.23 -22.05 -13.27
CA SER A 176 -11.58 -22.73 -14.53
C SER A 176 -12.09 -21.79 -15.63
N ASP A 177 -12.22 -20.50 -15.32
CA ASP A 177 -12.84 -19.46 -16.15
C ASP A 177 -11.82 -18.58 -16.89
N ASN A 178 -10.54 -18.98 -16.91
CA ASN A 178 -9.40 -18.23 -17.48
C ASN A 178 -9.08 -16.89 -16.79
N GLY A 179 -9.81 -16.53 -15.73
CA GLY A 179 -9.52 -15.34 -14.93
C GLY A 179 -8.23 -15.46 -14.13
N THR A 180 -7.84 -14.37 -13.51
CA THR A 180 -6.64 -14.24 -12.69
C THR A 180 -6.93 -14.47 -11.21
N ALA A 181 -5.89 -14.82 -10.47
CA ALA A 181 -5.85 -14.71 -9.02
C ALA A 181 -4.64 -13.87 -8.63
N THR A 182 -4.82 -12.96 -7.69
CA THR A 182 -3.76 -12.08 -7.19
C THR A 182 -3.63 -12.29 -5.69
N ARG A 183 -2.40 -12.55 -5.25
CA ARG A 183 -2.07 -12.70 -3.83
C ARG A 183 -1.04 -11.67 -3.38
N LEU A 184 -1.14 -11.31 -2.11
CA LEU A 184 -0.33 -10.35 -1.41
C LEU A 184 0.60 -11.07 -0.43
N ASP A 185 1.84 -10.62 -0.35
CA ASP A 185 2.88 -11.11 0.56
C ASP A 185 2.85 -10.30 1.87
N ASN A 186 2.45 -10.94 2.96
CA ASN A 186 2.39 -10.34 4.29
C ASN A 186 3.76 -10.13 4.95
N LEU A 187 4.87 -10.57 4.33
CA LEU A 187 6.21 -10.30 4.85
C LEU A 187 6.88 -9.11 4.15
N TYR A 188 6.87 -9.10 2.82
CA TYR A 188 7.58 -8.08 2.04
C TYR A 188 6.65 -7.09 1.33
N GLY A 189 5.33 -7.26 1.44
CA GLY A 189 4.30 -6.39 0.87
C GLY A 189 4.12 -6.53 -0.65
N GLY A 190 4.87 -7.41 -1.29
CA GLY A 190 4.76 -7.64 -2.73
C GLY A 190 3.45 -8.29 -3.15
N LEU A 191 3.16 -8.24 -4.45
CA LEU A 191 2.08 -9.02 -5.02
C LEU A 191 2.57 -9.96 -6.12
N SER A 192 1.78 -11.00 -6.34
CA SER A 192 1.97 -11.92 -7.45
C SER A 192 0.62 -12.32 -8.04
N VAL A 193 0.61 -12.55 -9.35
CA VAL A 193 -0.57 -12.89 -10.13
C VAL A 193 -0.39 -14.23 -10.81
N ARG A 194 -1.49 -14.97 -10.97
CA ARG A 194 -1.55 -16.24 -11.66
C ARG A 194 -2.79 -16.29 -12.55
N LYS A 195 -2.59 -16.53 -13.84
CA LYS A 195 -3.66 -16.53 -14.85
C LYS A 195 -4.19 -17.94 -15.11
N GLY A 196 -5.51 -18.11 -15.01
CA GLY A 196 -6.22 -19.35 -15.30
C GLY A 196 -5.59 -20.57 -14.60
N GLN A 197 -5.17 -21.54 -15.42
CA GLN A 197 -4.57 -22.81 -14.99
C GLN A 197 -3.03 -22.82 -15.10
N ALA A 198 -2.39 -21.66 -15.29
CA ALA A 198 -0.93 -21.56 -15.13
C ALA A 198 -0.54 -22.13 -13.76
N LYS A 199 0.71 -22.59 -13.56
CA LYS A 199 1.16 -23.14 -12.26
C LYS A 199 1.97 -22.16 -11.43
N GLU A 200 2.72 -21.31 -12.12
CA GLU A 200 3.63 -20.37 -11.48
C GLU A 200 2.91 -19.09 -11.11
N TRP A 201 3.32 -18.52 -9.98
CA TRP A 201 2.95 -17.18 -9.57
C TRP A 201 3.97 -16.19 -10.12
N THR A 202 3.52 -15.18 -10.85
CA THR A 202 4.38 -14.14 -11.41
C THR A 202 4.36 -12.92 -10.49
N SER A 203 5.52 -12.58 -9.92
CA SER A 203 5.72 -11.35 -9.16
C SER A 203 5.61 -10.12 -10.06
N LEU A 204 4.93 -9.07 -9.60
CA LEU A 204 4.69 -7.85 -10.36
C LEU A 204 4.86 -6.64 -9.44
N PHE A 205 5.77 -5.72 -9.78
CA PHE A 205 5.81 -4.37 -9.19
C PHE A 205 4.96 -3.44 -10.07
N PRO A 206 3.79 -2.98 -9.61
CA PRO A 206 2.91 -2.12 -10.39
C PRO A 206 3.53 -0.74 -10.59
N TYR A 207 3.68 -0.33 -11.85
CA TYR A 207 4.16 1.00 -12.20
C TYR A 207 3.30 1.55 -13.34
N THR A 208 2.52 2.59 -13.06
CA THR A 208 1.51 3.10 -14.00
C THR A 208 1.01 4.50 -13.61
N TYR A 209 -0.01 4.98 -14.32
CA TYR A 209 -0.78 6.17 -14.05
C TYR A 209 -2.25 5.85 -13.74
N TYR A 210 -2.94 6.82 -13.15
CA TYR A 210 -4.37 7.03 -13.37
C TYR A 210 -4.59 7.49 -14.81
N VAL A 211 -5.22 6.65 -15.62
CA VAL A 211 -5.40 6.87 -17.06
C VAL A 211 -6.83 7.33 -17.34
N GLN A 212 -6.93 8.51 -17.94
CA GLN A 212 -8.20 9.13 -18.27
C GLN A 212 -8.89 8.46 -19.47
N TRP A 213 -10.13 8.00 -19.26
CA TRP A 213 -10.97 7.41 -20.32
C TRP A 213 -11.09 8.32 -21.54
N SER A 214 -11.59 9.54 -21.34
CA SER A 214 -11.95 10.40 -22.46
C SER A 214 -10.75 11.02 -23.18
N LEU A 215 -9.58 11.06 -22.55
CA LEU A 215 -8.38 11.72 -23.10
C LEU A 215 -7.40 10.77 -23.78
N TYR A 216 -7.43 9.48 -23.44
CA TYR A 216 -6.48 8.51 -23.99
C TYR A 216 -7.15 7.20 -24.35
N TRP A 217 -7.91 6.65 -23.43
CA TRP A 217 -8.38 5.29 -23.53
C TRP A 217 -9.47 5.11 -24.58
N TYR A 218 -10.40 6.06 -24.73
CA TYR A 218 -11.43 6.02 -25.77
C TYR A 218 -10.97 6.58 -27.13
N ALA A 219 -9.69 6.97 -27.27
CA ALA A 219 -9.22 7.62 -28.48
C ALA A 219 -8.97 6.62 -29.64
N ASN A 220 -8.21 5.55 -29.39
CA ASN A 220 -7.86 4.51 -30.37
C ASN A 220 -7.27 3.28 -29.65
N LEU A 221 -7.58 2.06 -30.09
CA LEU A 221 -7.00 0.82 -29.52
C LEU A 221 -5.46 0.80 -29.52
N THR A 222 -4.82 1.43 -30.50
CA THR A 222 -3.35 1.48 -30.59
C THR A 222 -2.70 2.27 -29.45
N THR A 223 -3.46 3.03 -28.66
CA THR A 223 -2.90 3.71 -27.48
C THR A 223 -2.42 2.70 -26.43
N LEU A 224 -3.03 1.51 -26.34
CA LEU A 224 -2.57 0.46 -25.42
C LEU A 224 -1.22 -0.13 -25.86
N ASP A 225 -0.99 -0.27 -27.16
CA ASP A 225 0.31 -0.67 -27.70
C ASP A 225 1.40 0.33 -27.31
N GLU A 226 1.11 1.62 -27.46
CA GLU A 226 2.02 2.69 -27.07
C GLU A 226 2.28 2.65 -25.55
N PHE A 227 1.23 2.51 -24.74
CA PHE A 227 1.33 2.45 -23.29
C PHE A 227 2.15 1.24 -22.81
N ALA A 228 1.92 0.06 -23.38
CA ALA A 228 2.72 -1.13 -23.08
C ALA A 228 4.18 -0.94 -23.51
N ALA A 229 4.42 -0.36 -24.69
CA ALA A 229 5.77 -0.11 -25.20
C ALA A 229 6.56 0.90 -24.35
N MET A 230 5.88 1.72 -23.55
CA MET A 230 6.51 2.61 -22.57
C MET A 230 7.01 1.88 -21.31
N GLY A 231 6.68 0.60 -21.14
CA GLY A 231 7.15 -0.24 -20.03
C GLY A 231 6.20 -0.32 -18.83
N TYR A 232 5.03 0.33 -18.90
CA TYR A 232 3.98 0.21 -17.88
C TYR A 232 3.31 -1.16 -17.95
N ASN A 233 2.99 -1.74 -16.79
CA ASN A 233 2.50 -3.12 -16.68
C ASN A 233 1.10 -3.24 -16.03
N VAL A 234 0.58 -2.14 -15.49
CA VAL A 234 -0.76 -2.03 -14.93
C VAL A 234 -1.45 -0.84 -15.58
N ILE A 235 -2.78 -0.82 -15.61
CA ILE A 235 -3.63 0.29 -16.02
C ILE A 235 -4.56 0.56 -14.84
N HIS A 236 -4.49 1.75 -14.26
CA HIS A 236 -5.58 2.25 -13.43
C HIS A 236 -6.46 3.12 -14.30
N ILE A 237 -7.63 2.64 -14.71
CA ILE A 237 -8.52 3.41 -15.58
C ILE A 237 -9.55 4.19 -14.79
N VAL A 238 -9.71 5.47 -15.13
CA VAL A 238 -10.65 6.39 -14.47
C VAL A 238 -11.72 6.82 -15.48
N PRO A 239 -13.03 6.76 -15.14
CA PRO A 239 -14.12 7.15 -16.03
C PRO A 239 -14.28 8.69 -16.10
N THR A 240 -13.22 9.40 -16.49
CA THR A 240 -13.24 10.87 -16.61
C THR A 240 -13.99 11.35 -17.86
N GLY A 241 -14.26 12.66 -17.90
CA GLY A 241 -14.89 13.32 -19.04
C GLY A 241 -16.37 12.98 -19.16
N ASP A 242 -16.80 12.49 -20.32
CA ASP A 242 -18.22 12.25 -20.63
C ASP A 242 -18.88 11.16 -19.78
N LEU A 243 -18.10 10.33 -19.07
CA LEU A 243 -18.62 9.28 -18.19
C LEU A 243 -18.92 9.77 -16.78
N GLY A 244 -18.14 10.73 -16.24
CA GLY A 244 -18.26 11.18 -14.85
C GLY A 244 -18.24 10.00 -13.85
N ASP A 245 -19.38 9.75 -13.20
CA ASP A 245 -19.54 8.66 -12.23
C ASP A 245 -20.23 7.41 -12.80
N THR A 246 -20.43 7.35 -14.12
CA THR A 246 -21.05 6.19 -14.78
C THR A 246 -20.01 5.11 -15.12
N PRO A 247 -20.37 3.82 -15.07
CA PRO A 247 -19.51 2.74 -15.54
C PRO A 247 -19.11 2.87 -17.01
N PHE A 248 -17.99 2.24 -17.36
CA PHE A 248 -17.53 2.19 -18.75
C PHE A 248 -18.54 1.46 -19.64
N PRO A 249 -18.87 1.98 -20.85
CA PRO A 249 -19.77 1.29 -21.76
C PRO A 249 -19.12 -0.01 -22.28
N TRP A 250 -19.67 -1.16 -21.90
CA TRP A 250 -19.06 -2.47 -22.15
C TRP A 250 -18.70 -2.71 -23.62
N ASP A 251 -19.60 -2.42 -24.57
CA ASP A 251 -19.33 -2.62 -26.00
C ASP A 251 -18.13 -1.79 -26.51
N LYS A 252 -17.85 -0.65 -25.87
CA LYS A 252 -16.72 0.22 -26.20
C LYS A 252 -15.46 -0.15 -25.43
N PHE A 253 -15.61 -0.74 -24.25
CA PHE A 253 -14.52 -1.12 -23.36
C PHE A 253 -13.94 -2.49 -23.72
N GLN A 254 -14.78 -3.44 -24.19
CA GLN A 254 -14.39 -4.81 -24.51
C GLN A 254 -13.17 -4.92 -25.44
N PRO A 255 -13.07 -4.18 -26.56
CA PRO A 255 -11.93 -4.33 -27.46
C PRO A 255 -10.59 -4.00 -26.80
N TYR A 256 -10.61 -3.12 -25.79
CA TYR A 256 -9.41 -2.75 -25.06
C TYR A 256 -9.10 -3.72 -23.91
N LEU A 257 -10.11 -4.33 -23.30
CA LEU A 257 -9.93 -5.46 -22.40
C LEU A 257 -9.21 -6.61 -23.12
N ASP A 258 -9.69 -6.96 -24.31
CA ASP A 258 -9.08 -7.98 -25.16
C ASP A 258 -7.63 -7.60 -25.52
N ARG A 259 -7.41 -6.34 -25.93
CA ARG A 259 -6.07 -5.85 -26.28
C ARG A 259 -5.11 -5.83 -25.09
N ALA A 260 -5.59 -5.48 -23.90
CA ALA A 260 -4.80 -5.52 -22.67
C ALA A 260 -4.36 -6.96 -22.35
N ASP A 261 -5.22 -7.96 -22.58
CA ASP A 261 -4.84 -9.36 -22.39
C ASP A 261 -3.73 -9.79 -23.36
N GLU A 262 -3.85 -9.41 -24.63
CA GLU A 262 -2.84 -9.70 -25.66
C GLU A 262 -1.47 -9.07 -25.34
N LEU A 263 -1.48 -7.89 -24.72
CA LEU A 263 -0.27 -7.15 -24.35
C LEU A 263 0.29 -7.56 -22.97
N GLY A 264 -0.44 -8.38 -22.21
CA GLY A 264 -0.06 -8.74 -20.83
C GLY A 264 -0.21 -7.58 -19.84
N LEU A 265 -1.06 -6.61 -20.15
CA LEU A 265 -1.40 -5.50 -19.25
C LEU A 265 -2.49 -5.94 -18.26
N TYR A 266 -2.33 -5.47 -17.03
CA TYR A 266 -3.25 -5.73 -15.94
C TYR A 266 -4.08 -4.49 -15.58
N PHE A 267 -5.28 -4.68 -15.03
CA PHE A 267 -6.14 -3.61 -14.54
C PHE A 267 -6.17 -3.55 -13.01
N MET A 268 -5.87 -2.37 -12.50
CA MET A 268 -6.48 -1.85 -11.29
C MET A 268 -7.80 -1.21 -11.71
N TYR A 269 -8.88 -1.98 -11.64
CA TYR A 269 -10.17 -1.53 -12.20
C TYR A 269 -10.97 -0.75 -11.16
N ASP A 270 -11.37 0.45 -11.53
CA ASP A 270 -12.23 1.29 -10.73
C ASP A 270 -13.69 0.83 -10.83
N VAL A 271 -14.22 0.29 -9.74
CA VAL A 271 -15.54 -0.36 -9.73
C VAL A 271 -16.71 0.61 -9.62
N ARG A 272 -16.51 1.93 -9.75
CA ARG A 272 -17.55 2.99 -9.68
C ARG A 272 -18.70 2.64 -8.75
N TRP A 273 -18.57 3.04 -7.50
CA TRP A 273 -19.47 2.59 -6.47
C TRP A 273 -20.22 3.73 -5.78
N ASP A 274 -21.44 3.44 -5.35
CA ASP A 274 -22.27 4.30 -4.51
C ASP A 274 -22.52 3.55 -3.20
N TYR A 275 -22.12 4.14 -2.08
CA TYR A 275 -22.29 3.53 -0.76
C TYR A 275 -23.77 3.35 -0.38
N ALA A 276 -24.68 4.12 -0.97
CA ALA A 276 -26.12 3.98 -0.77
C ALA A 276 -26.74 2.87 -1.65
N ASN A 277 -26.06 2.48 -2.74
CA ASN A 277 -26.54 1.46 -3.67
C ASN A 277 -25.39 0.73 -4.39
N LEU A 278 -25.02 -0.44 -3.88
CA LEU A 278 -23.91 -1.25 -4.40
C LEU A 278 -24.21 -1.99 -5.72
N THR A 279 -25.41 -1.87 -6.28
CA THR A 279 -25.83 -2.66 -7.45
C THR A 279 -24.89 -2.50 -8.64
N THR A 280 -24.50 -1.25 -8.95
CA THR A 280 -23.61 -0.93 -10.08
C THR A 280 -22.21 -1.52 -9.89
N MET A 281 -21.70 -1.50 -8.65
CA MET A 281 -20.40 -2.08 -8.32
C MET A 281 -20.43 -3.61 -8.52
N ILE A 282 -21.48 -4.27 -8.01
CA ILE A 282 -21.66 -5.72 -8.12
C ILE A 282 -21.77 -6.15 -9.60
N ASP A 283 -22.51 -5.39 -10.42
CA ASP A 283 -22.66 -5.67 -11.85
C ASP A 283 -21.31 -5.64 -12.59
N GLN A 284 -20.50 -4.61 -12.33
CA GLN A 284 -19.15 -4.49 -12.93
C GLN A 284 -18.23 -5.63 -12.51
N ILE A 285 -18.25 -6.03 -11.23
CA ILE A 285 -17.44 -7.15 -10.74
C ILE A 285 -17.88 -8.44 -11.41
N HIS A 286 -19.19 -8.73 -11.49
CA HIS A 286 -19.70 -9.91 -12.18
C HIS A 286 -19.31 -9.94 -13.66
N HIS A 287 -19.23 -8.78 -14.32
CA HIS A 287 -18.81 -8.70 -15.70
C HIS A 287 -17.31 -9.01 -15.87
N LEU A 288 -16.47 -8.55 -14.93
CA LEU A 288 -15.02 -8.48 -15.14
C LEU A 288 -14.19 -9.48 -14.33
N HIS A 289 -14.69 -10.04 -13.24
CA HIS A 289 -13.87 -10.85 -12.33
C HIS A 289 -13.27 -12.12 -12.96
N THR A 290 -13.77 -12.54 -14.12
CA THR A 290 -13.27 -13.66 -14.92
C THR A 290 -12.35 -13.23 -16.07
N HIS A 291 -12.19 -11.93 -16.28
CA HIS A 291 -11.34 -11.40 -17.33
C HIS A 291 -9.85 -11.59 -16.96
N PRO A 292 -9.01 -12.09 -17.89
CA PRO A 292 -7.61 -12.46 -17.62
C PRO A 292 -6.66 -11.30 -17.31
N SER A 293 -7.13 -10.07 -17.47
CA SER A 293 -6.35 -8.86 -17.17
C SER A 293 -6.70 -8.22 -15.82
N ILE A 294 -7.65 -8.72 -15.02
CA ILE A 294 -7.93 -8.09 -13.72
C ILE A 294 -6.80 -8.41 -12.74
N LEU A 295 -6.23 -7.38 -12.10
CA LEU A 295 -5.24 -7.57 -11.03
C LEU A 295 -5.85 -7.35 -9.66
N LEU A 296 -6.61 -6.27 -9.53
CA LEU A 296 -7.25 -5.87 -8.28
C LEU A 296 -8.38 -4.87 -8.54
N TRP A 297 -9.21 -4.63 -7.52
CA TRP A 297 -10.30 -3.67 -7.55
C TRP A 297 -9.89 -2.38 -6.84
N TYR A 298 -10.26 -1.23 -7.41
CA TYR A 298 -10.15 0.07 -6.77
C TYR A 298 -11.56 0.58 -6.44
N THR A 299 -11.81 0.82 -5.16
CA THR A 299 -13.15 1.16 -4.67
C THR A 299 -13.38 2.64 -4.59
N ALA A 300 -12.44 3.40 -4.03
CA ALA A 300 -12.68 4.78 -3.70
C ALA A 300 -11.44 5.65 -3.88
N ASP A 301 -11.70 6.82 -4.43
CA ASP A 301 -10.81 7.95 -4.53
C ASP A 301 -11.15 8.96 -3.43
N GLU A 302 -10.24 9.14 -2.48
CA GLU A 302 -10.32 10.11 -1.37
C GLU A 302 -11.66 10.09 -0.59
N PRO A 303 -12.17 8.92 -0.15
CA PRO A 303 -13.41 8.85 0.61
C PRO A 303 -13.33 9.61 1.95
N ASP A 304 -12.12 9.75 2.49
CA ASP A 304 -11.80 10.55 3.67
C ASP A 304 -11.91 12.05 3.40
N GLY A 305 -11.33 12.53 2.29
CA GLY A 305 -11.41 13.92 1.84
C GLY A 305 -12.87 14.33 1.58
N LYS A 306 -13.56 13.52 0.78
CA LYS A 306 -14.99 13.69 0.43
C LYS A 306 -15.93 13.48 1.62
N SER A 307 -15.41 12.99 2.74
CA SER A 307 -16.17 12.76 3.97
C SER A 307 -17.37 11.83 3.74
N ASN A 308 -17.15 10.74 3.01
CA ASN A 308 -18.13 9.69 2.82
C ASN A 308 -18.51 9.03 4.17
N PRO A 309 -19.58 8.21 4.25
CA PRO A 309 -19.87 7.45 5.46
C PRO A 309 -18.67 6.62 5.94
N ILE A 310 -18.31 6.68 7.24
CA ILE A 310 -17.07 6.05 7.75
C ILE A 310 -17.03 4.53 7.54
N ASN A 311 -18.19 3.88 7.50
CA ASN A 311 -18.31 2.44 7.25
C ASN A 311 -18.39 2.09 5.76
N SER A 312 -18.42 3.09 4.88
CA SER A 312 -18.66 2.91 3.46
C SER A 312 -17.61 1.99 2.83
N THR A 313 -16.33 2.33 2.97
CA THR A 313 -15.23 1.55 2.35
C THR A 313 -15.24 0.09 2.82
N ALA A 314 -15.53 -0.17 4.10
CA ALA A 314 -15.66 -1.51 4.65
C ALA A 314 -16.86 -2.29 4.05
N ILE A 315 -17.98 -1.62 3.78
CA ILE A 315 -19.13 -2.23 3.09
C ILE A 315 -18.76 -2.61 1.65
N ALA A 316 -18.07 -1.71 0.93
CA ALA A 316 -17.55 -1.99 -0.41
C ALA A 316 -16.68 -3.25 -0.39
N TYR A 317 -15.63 -3.21 0.44
CA TYR A 317 -14.66 -4.29 0.62
C TYR A 317 -15.32 -5.65 0.85
N ASN A 318 -16.18 -5.75 1.87
CA ASN A 318 -16.83 -7.02 2.23
C ASN A 318 -17.71 -7.54 1.09
N THR A 319 -18.37 -6.65 0.35
CA THR A 319 -19.19 -7.01 -0.81
C THR A 319 -18.34 -7.55 -1.96
N ILE A 320 -17.20 -6.90 -2.23
CA ILE A 320 -16.25 -7.38 -3.25
C ILE A 320 -15.70 -8.73 -2.83
N LYS A 321 -15.20 -8.90 -1.60
CA LYS A 321 -14.62 -10.19 -1.16
C LYS A 321 -15.64 -11.33 -1.18
N ALA A 322 -16.92 -11.06 -0.95
CA ALA A 322 -17.98 -12.06 -1.06
C ALA A 322 -18.30 -12.45 -2.52
N THR A 323 -18.05 -11.55 -3.47
CA THR A 323 -18.34 -11.74 -4.90
C THR A 323 -17.14 -12.30 -5.66
N ASP A 324 -15.95 -11.76 -5.39
CA ASP A 324 -14.68 -12.12 -6.01
C ASP A 324 -13.57 -12.22 -4.96
N PRO A 325 -13.38 -13.42 -4.36
CA PRO A 325 -12.35 -13.62 -3.34
C PRO A 325 -10.93 -13.70 -3.92
N TYR A 326 -10.76 -13.77 -5.24
CA TYR A 326 -9.47 -14.00 -5.91
C TYR A 326 -8.61 -12.74 -6.07
N HIS A 327 -9.19 -11.56 -5.89
CA HIS A 327 -8.50 -10.29 -6.11
C HIS A 327 -8.48 -9.41 -4.84
N PRO A 328 -7.37 -8.68 -4.61
CA PRO A 328 -7.30 -7.62 -3.61
C PRO A 328 -8.20 -6.44 -3.91
N VAL A 329 -8.44 -5.63 -2.88
CA VAL A 329 -9.14 -4.36 -2.94
C VAL A 329 -8.20 -3.23 -2.53
N SER A 330 -8.33 -2.11 -3.20
CA SER A 330 -7.55 -0.90 -3.00
C SER A 330 -8.43 0.34 -2.92
N LEU A 331 -7.88 1.41 -2.34
CA LEU A 331 -8.44 2.77 -2.33
C LEU A 331 -7.31 3.79 -2.12
N ALA A 332 -7.57 5.06 -2.42
CA ALA A 332 -6.65 6.16 -2.11
C ALA A 332 -7.16 7.01 -0.94
N LEU A 333 -6.25 7.45 -0.06
CA LEU A 333 -6.54 8.36 1.03
C LEU A 333 -5.70 9.64 0.88
N ASN A 334 -6.37 10.79 0.98
CA ASN A 334 -5.74 12.11 0.86
C ASN A 334 -5.45 12.74 2.21
N CYS A 335 -6.31 12.50 3.20
CA CYS A 335 -6.21 13.17 4.48
C CYS A 335 -5.07 12.60 5.30
N ARG A 336 -4.37 13.47 6.03
CA ARG A 336 -3.28 13.02 6.90
C ARG A 336 -3.80 12.21 8.08
N ASP A 337 -4.86 12.73 8.71
CA ASP A 337 -5.38 12.13 9.93
C ASP A 337 -6.87 12.40 10.17
N PHE A 338 -7.71 11.75 9.35
CA PHE A 338 -9.16 11.83 9.47
C PHE A 338 -9.80 10.45 9.30
N TYR A 339 -10.21 9.82 10.41
CA TYR A 339 -10.82 8.49 10.48
C TYR A 339 -10.04 7.41 9.71
N TYR A 340 -8.70 7.45 9.79
CA TYR A 340 -7.82 6.51 9.07
C TYR A 340 -8.23 5.05 9.29
N ALA A 341 -8.48 4.65 10.54
CA ALA A 341 -8.88 3.28 10.85
C ALA A 341 -10.18 2.89 10.13
N ASP A 342 -11.21 3.73 10.15
CA ASP A 342 -12.49 3.39 9.53
C ASP A 342 -12.37 3.30 8.00
N TYR A 343 -11.72 4.27 7.36
CA TYR A 343 -11.58 4.26 5.90
C TYR A 343 -10.62 3.18 5.40
N ALA A 344 -9.44 3.01 6.02
CA ALA A 344 -8.46 2.02 5.61
C ALA A 344 -8.89 0.56 5.92
N ALA A 345 -9.93 0.36 6.75
CA ALA A 345 -10.53 -0.96 6.93
C ALA A 345 -11.07 -1.56 5.61
N GLY A 346 -11.43 -0.71 4.64
CA GLY A 346 -12.05 -1.08 3.36
C GLY A 346 -11.11 -1.49 2.22
N ALA A 347 -9.84 -1.79 2.49
CA ALA A 347 -8.92 -2.26 1.46
C ALA A 347 -7.72 -3.01 2.06
N GLU A 348 -7.09 -3.91 1.30
CA GLU A 348 -5.76 -4.44 1.64
C GLU A 348 -4.63 -3.51 1.17
N ILE A 349 -4.86 -2.75 0.11
CA ILE A 349 -3.89 -1.82 -0.48
C ILE A 349 -4.37 -0.37 -0.30
N ILE A 350 -3.57 0.46 0.36
CA ILE A 350 -3.88 1.88 0.57
C ILE A 350 -2.89 2.72 -0.24
N LEU A 351 -3.40 3.49 -1.20
CA LEU A 351 -2.62 4.48 -1.92
C LEU A 351 -2.57 5.75 -1.08
N GLU A 352 -1.37 6.29 -0.86
CA GLU A 352 -1.24 7.67 -0.39
C GLU A 352 -1.36 8.63 -1.57
N ASP A 353 -2.13 9.69 -1.35
CA ASP A 353 -2.33 10.80 -2.29
C ASP A 353 -1.72 12.09 -1.70
N VAL A 354 -0.43 12.31 -1.96
CA VAL A 354 0.34 13.47 -1.49
C VAL A 354 1.03 14.16 -2.65
N TYR A 355 0.61 15.40 -2.93
CA TYR A 355 1.13 16.22 -4.03
C TYR A 355 1.83 17.49 -3.54
N PRO A 356 3.14 17.46 -3.23
CA PRO A 356 3.82 18.59 -2.60
C PRO A 356 4.34 19.64 -3.59
N ILE A 357 4.28 19.41 -4.91
CA ILE A 357 5.03 20.22 -5.87
C ILE A 357 4.27 21.46 -6.29
N SER A 358 4.78 22.64 -5.90
CA SER A 358 4.27 23.94 -6.35
C SER A 358 2.83 24.24 -5.91
N THR A 359 2.49 23.79 -4.70
CA THR A 359 1.27 24.16 -3.96
C THR A 359 1.63 25.06 -2.77
N ASN A 360 0.68 25.89 -2.33
CA ASN A 360 0.78 26.63 -1.06
C ASN A 360 -0.01 25.87 0.01
N THR A 361 0.70 25.18 0.90
CA THR A 361 0.04 24.36 1.94
C THR A 361 -0.42 25.14 3.16
N SER A 362 -0.10 26.45 3.23
CA SER A 362 -0.48 27.32 4.35
C SER A 362 -1.68 28.23 4.05
N TYR A 363 -2.00 28.43 2.76
CA TYR A 363 -3.09 29.29 2.34
C TYR A 363 -3.68 28.85 1.00
N SER A 364 -5.00 28.65 0.98
CA SER A 364 -5.73 28.24 -0.21
C SER A 364 -6.09 29.46 -1.05
N THR A 365 -5.45 29.60 -2.21
CA THR A 365 -5.84 30.65 -3.18
C THR A 365 -7.15 30.33 -3.90
N VAL A 366 -7.64 29.10 -3.79
CA VAL A 366 -8.91 28.64 -4.38
C VAL A 366 -10.09 29.10 -3.53
N TYR A 367 -9.95 28.99 -2.21
CA TYR A 367 -11.04 29.26 -1.27
C TYR A 367 -10.82 30.50 -0.38
N ASP A 368 -9.69 31.19 -0.52
CA ASP A 368 -9.32 32.38 0.25
C ASP A 368 -9.21 32.14 1.77
N THR A 369 -8.85 30.91 2.17
CA THR A 369 -8.74 30.49 3.57
C THR A 369 -7.32 30.07 3.96
N PRO A 370 -6.85 30.34 5.19
CA PRO A 370 -5.65 29.70 5.69
C PRO A 370 -5.88 28.18 5.83
N CYS A 371 -4.84 27.40 5.58
CA CYS A 371 -4.85 25.95 5.74
C CYS A 371 -4.10 25.56 7.01
N ASN A 372 -4.75 24.82 7.89
CA ASN A 372 -4.19 24.30 9.15
C ASN A 372 -5.00 23.10 9.64
N ALA A 373 -4.74 22.66 10.88
CA ALA A 373 -5.38 21.48 11.48
C ALA A 373 -6.92 21.58 11.64
N THR A 374 -7.52 22.77 11.51
CA THR A 374 -8.97 22.99 11.74
C THR A 374 -9.68 23.78 10.63
N TYR A 375 -8.97 24.20 9.59
CA TYR A 375 -9.54 25.08 8.56
C TYR A 375 -8.78 24.98 7.22
N GLY A 376 -9.52 25.22 6.13
CA GLY A 376 -9.01 25.33 4.77
C GLY A 376 -8.83 23.99 4.05
N CYS A 377 -8.70 24.07 2.72
CA CYS A 377 -8.30 22.97 1.84
C CYS A 377 -7.26 23.48 0.83
N CYS A 378 -6.07 22.89 0.84
CA CYS A 378 -4.91 23.29 0.03
C CYS A 378 -4.40 22.17 -0.92
N GLY A 379 -5.24 21.17 -1.18
CA GLY A 379 -4.90 19.99 -1.99
C GLY A 379 -4.13 18.91 -1.21
N CYS A 380 -3.07 19.31 -0.49
CA CYS A 380 -2.27 18.40 0.34
C CYS A 380 -2.55 18.65 1.83
N ASP A 381 -3.31 17.76 2.46
CA ASP A 381 -3.77 17.93 3.85
C ASP A 381 -2.63 17.86 4.88
N ASP A 382 -2.51 18.91 5.70
CA ASP A 382 -1.47 19.10 6.73
C ASP A 382 -0.03 18.84 6.26
N CYS A 383 0.25 19.16 4.99
CA CYS A 383 1.56 19.05 4.35
C CYS A 383 2.44 20.29 4.58
N SER A 384 3.76 20.09 4.50
CA SER A 384 4.77 21.15 4.56
C SER A 384 5.11 21.78 3.20
N GLY A 385 4.68 21.17 2.09
CA GLY A 385 5.04 21.58 0.75
C GLY A 385 6.44 21.11 0.35
N SER A 386 6.85 19.94 0.84
CA SER A 386 8.17 19.34 0.59
C SER A 386 8.05 17.86 0.22
N PHE A 387 9.10 17.30 -0.41
CA PHE A 387 9.12 15.87 -0.72
C PHE A 387 8.91 14.99 0.52
N THR A 388 9.34 15.44 1.70
CA THR A 388 9.22 14.64 2.92
C THR A 388 7.78 14.37 3.33
N ASP A 389 6.81 15.15 2.84
CA ASP A 389 5.38 14.90 3.08
C ASP A 389 4.98 13.49 2.60
N ILE A 390 5.54 13.02 1.48
CA ILE A 390 5.32 11.68 0.90
C ILE A 390 5.82 10.61 1.88
N SER A 391 7.09 10.70 2.27
CA SER A 391 7.72 9.75 3.19
C SER A 391 7.03 9.73 4.56
N HIS A 392 6.64 10.90 5.07
CA HIS A 392 5.94 11.00 6.35
C HIS A 392 4.57 10.33 6.28
N ARG A 393 3.82 10.51 5.19
CA ARG A 393 2.49 9.90 5.07
C ARG A 393 2.56 8.37 5.04
N LEU A 394 3.47 7.80 4.26
CA LEU A 394 3.69 6.35 4.18
C LEU A 394 4.14 5.75 5.52
N ASP A 395 5.09 6.41 6.19
CA ASP A 395 5.57 5.98 7.50
C ASP A 395 4.47 6.09 8.58
N GLU A 396 3.63 7.15 8.53
CA GLU A 396 2.49 7.33 9.44
C GLU A 396 1.43 6.25 9.23
N TYR A 397 1.07 5.91 7.99
CA TYR A 397 0.14 4.81 7.71
C TYR A 397 0.67 3.48 8.25
N THR A 398 1.95 3.18 8.01
CA THR A 398 2.61 1.98 8.53
C THR A 398 2.58 1.95 10.07
N ALA A 399 2.81 3.09 10.74
CA ALA A 399 2.76 3.18 12.19
C ALA A 399 1.34 2.95 12.75
N LYS A 400 0.32 3.56 12.13
CA LYS A 400 -1.09 3.39 12.49
C LYS A 400 -1.53 1.94 12.30
N ASP A 401 -1.15 1.32 11.19
CA ASP A 401 -1.42 -0.10 10.91
C ASP A 401 -0.84 -1.02 11.98
N ASN A 402 0.42 -0.80 12.37
CA ASN A 402 1.06 -1.60 13.41
C ASN A 402 0.31 -1.55 14.74
N LEU A 403 -0.19 -0.37 15.13
CA LEU A 403 -1.03 -0.16 16.32
C LEU A 403 -2.41 -0.80 16.19
N LEU A 404 -3.01 -0.78 15.00
CA LEU A 404 -4.29 -1.45 14.71
C LEU A 404 -4.16 -2.97 14.57
N GLY A 405 -2.92 -3.49 14.53
CA GLY A 405 -2.64 -4.90 14.28
C GLY A 405 -2.83 -5.31 12.82
N TRP A 406 -2.77 -4.35 11.91
CA TRP A 406 -2.83 -4.55 10.47
C TRP A 406 -1.46 -4.60 9.85
N GLN A 407 -1.47 -5.06 8.60
CA GLN A 407 -0.35 -5.00 7.68
C GLN A 407 -0.91 -4.72 6.30
N LYS A 408 -1.40 -3.48 6.12
CA LYS A 408 -1.82 -3.07 4.79
C LYS A 408 -0.57 -2.94 3.93
N ILE A 409 -0.79 -3.01 2.63
CA ILE A 409 0.23 -2.71 1.65
C ILE A 409 0.01 -1.28 1.19
N HIS A 410 1.07 -0.48 1.21
CA HIS A 410 0.98 0.91 0.77
C HIS A 410 1.51 1.04 -0.65
N TRP A 411 0.79 1.81 -1.45
CA TRP A 411 1.20 2.27 -2.78
C TRP A 411 1.23 3.79 -2.75
N ALA A 412 1.81 4.41 -3.76
CA ALA A 412 1.84 5.86 -3.88
C ALA A 412 1.17 6.33 -5.16
N ALA A 413 0.53 7.49 -5.09
CA ALA A 413 0.10 8.26 -6.23
C ALA A 413 0.93 9.55 -6.31
N PRO A 414 2.11 9.55 -6.97
CA PRO A 414 2.88 10.78 -7.15
C PRO A 414 2.19 11.78 -8.08
N GLN A 415 2.44 13.06 -7.84
CA GLN A 415 1.97 14.15 -8.69
C GLN A 415 2.65 14.08 -10.05
N ALA A 416 1.90 13.87 -11.13
CA ALA A 416 2.34 14.00 -12.53
C ALA A 416 1.54 15.06 -13.31
N PHE A 417 0.81 15.93 -12.59
CA PHE A 417 -0.05 16.98 -13.14
C PHE A 417 0.33 18.36 -12.60
N GLY A 418 -0.34 19.41 -13.09
CA GLY A 418 -0.20 20.77 -12.59
C GLY A 418 -0.88 21.82 -13.47
N ASN A 419 -0.75 23.10 -13.10
CA ASN A 419 -1.56 24.20 -13.65
C ASN A 419 -3.07 23.97 -13.42
N GLU A 420 -3.42 23.45 -12.24
CA GLU A 420 -4.78 23.09 -11.85
C GLU A 420 -5.07 23.57 -10.43
N THR A 421 -6.28 23.32 -9.93
CA THR A 421 -6.88 23.76 -8.65
C THR A 421 -5.90 24.37 -7.65
N PHE A 422 -5.01 23.58 -7.06
CA PHE A 422 -4.04 24.05 -6.04
C PHE A 422 -2.58 24.17 -6.54
N TRP A 423 -2.26 23.57 -7.69
CA TRP A 423 -0.87 23.40 -8.15
C TRP A 423 -0.55 24.33 -9.32
N THR A 424 0.40 25.23 -9.09
CA THR A 424 0.72 26.34 -10.01
C THR A 424 1.60 25.93 -11.20
N ARG A 425 2.18 24.72 -11.20
CA ARG A 425 2.92 24.14 -12.32
C ARG A 425 2.99 22.62 -12.19
N TYR A 426 3.36 21.99 -13.30
CA TYR A 426 3.77 20.58 -13.33
C TYR A 426 5.12 20.38 -12.60
N PRO A 427 5.37 19.17 -12.09
CA PRO A 427 6.70 18.76 -11.71
C PRO A 427 7.70 18.81 -12.86
N THR A 428 8.96 18.97 -12.51
CA THR A 428 10.08 18.70 -13.41
C THR A 428 10.35 17.21 -13.45
N ALA A 429 11.08 16.75 -14.48
CA ALA A 429 11.48 15.35 -14.59
C ALA A 429 12.30 14.86 -13.38
N ALA A 430 13.11 15.71 -12.75
CA ALA A 430 13.89 15.32 -11.58
C ALA A 430 13.01 15.21 -10.33
N GLU A 431 12.06 16.14 -10.13
CA GLU A 431 11.08 16.07 -9.04
C GLU A 431 10.24 14.79 -9.14
N GLU A 432 9.83 14.40 -10.36
CA GLU A 432 9.09 13.17 -10.61
C GLU A 432 9.86 11.93 -10.11
N VAL A 433 11.13 11.82 -10.48
CA VAL A 433 12.00 10.71 -10.07
C VAL A 433 12.17 10.68 -8.55
N VAL A 434 12.35 11.84 -7.92
CA VAL A 434 12.46 11.96 -6.47
C VAL A 434 11.18 11.45 -5.79
N MET A 435 10.00 11.90 -6.22
CA MET A 435 8.73 11.45 -5.63
C MET A 435 8.57 9.93 -5.74
N ASN A 436 8.76 9.37 -6.94
CA ASN A 436 8.63 7.94 -7.19
C ASN A 436 9.60 7.10 -6.32
N MET A 437 10.88 7.46 -6.31
CA MET A 437 11.90 6.68 -5.60
C MET A 437 11.86 6.90 -4.09
N LEU A 438 11.44 8.07 -3.61
CA LEU A 438 11.19 8.31 -2.19
C LEU A 438 10.02 7.45 -1.68
N SER A 439 8.90 7.37 -2.43
CA SER A 439 7.80 6.48 -2.07
C SER A 439 8.27 5.02 -1.95
N ILE A 440 9.10 4.54 -2.88
CA ILE A 440 9.65 3.18 -2.86
C ILE A 440 10.59 2.95 -1.66
N ASN A 441 11.46 3.92 -1.35
CA ASN A 441 12.31 3.88 -0.15
C ASN A 441 11.48 3.83 1.13
N HIS A 442 10.26 4.38 1.10
CA HIS A 442 9.28 4.35 2.17
C HIS A 442 8.23 3.23 2.02
N ALA A 443 8.69 2.10 1.48
CA ALA A 443 7.96 0.84 1.41
C ALA A 443 6.72 0.82 0.49
N ALA A 444 6.54 1.81 -0.40
CA ALA A 444 5.53 1.71 -1.44
C ALA A 444 5.78 0.50 -2.36
N LYS A 445 4.75 -0.31 -2.60
CA LYS A 445 4.81 -1.57 -3.36
C LYS A 445 4.20 -1.50 -4.75
N GLY A 446 3.72 -0.32 -5.12
CA GLY A 446 3.27 0.05 -6.45
C GLY A 446 3.16 1.56 -6.55
N ILE A 447 3.27 2.06 -7.77
CA ILE A 447 3.19 3.48 -8.10
C ILE A 447 2.11 3.70 -9.16
N VAL A 448 1.18 4.61 -8.89
CA VAL A 448 0.05 4.95 -9.74
C VAL A 448 -0.05 6.47 -9.83
N MET A 449 0.77 7.07 -10.69
CA MET A 449 0.90 8.54 -10.78
C MET A 449 -0.40 9.21 -11.24
N TRP A 450 -0.79 10.33 -10.64
CA TRP A 450 -1.93 11.14 -11.09
C TRP A 450 -1.43 12.33 -11.93
N ASP A 451 -1.72 12.44 -13.23
CA ASP A 451 -2.46 11.50 -14.06
C ASP A 451 -1.98 11.52 -15.52
N PHE A 452 -2.63 10.70 -16.35
CA PHE A 452 -2.28 10.49 -17.75
C PHE A 452 -3.44 10.82 -18.70
N PRO A 453 -3.20 11.56 -19.80
CA PRO A 453 -1.90 12.02 -20.32
C PRO A 453 -1.21 13.14 -19.51
N THR A 454 0.13 13.10 -19.46
CA THR A 454 0.96 14.11 -18.80
C THR A 454 1.87 14.89 -19.78
N LYS A 455 2.71 15.81 -19.28
CA LYS A 455 3.72 16.53 -20.07
C LYS A 455 4.79 15.58 -20.59
N ALA A 456 5.25 15.83 -21.82
CA ALA A 456 6.24 15.00 -22.50
C ALA A 456 7.52 14.71 -21.70
N LYS A 457 8.04 15.69 -20.92
CA LYS A 457 9.25 15.48 -20.10
C LYS A 457 9.02 14.59 -18.89
N ILE A 458 7.83 14.64 -18.29
CA ILE A 458 7.43 13.73 -17.20
C ILE A 458 7.29 12.33 -17.81
N LEU A 459 6.55 12.20 -18.90
CA LEU A 459 6.38 10.93 -19.60
C LEU A 459 7.72 10.32 -20.02
N GLU A 460 8.65 11.11 -20.56
CA GLU A 460 9.97 10.60 -20.97
C GLU A 460 10.75 10.00 -19.79
N VAL A 461 10.71 10.64 -18.61
CA VAL A 461 11.47 10.17 -17.46
C VAL A 461 10.80 8.98 -16.78
N THR A 462 9.46 8.95 -16.72
CA THR A 462 8.72 7.84 -16.13
C THR A 462 8.71 6.61 -17.04
N ASN A 463 8.74 6.75 -18.37
CA ASN A 463 8.99 5.62 -19.28
C ASN A 463 10.35 4.96 -19.01
N LYS A 464 11.39 5.78 -18.78
CA LYS A 464 12.73 5.27 -18.43
C LYS A 464 12.73 4.59 -17.06
N LEU A 465 12.01 5.14 -16.08
CA LEU A 465 11.84 4.50 -14.78
C LEU A 465 11.05 3.20 -14.90
N ALA A 466 10.00 3.15 -15.72
CA ALA A 466 9.20 1.95 -15.92
C ALA A 466 10.10 0.79 -16.39
N ALA A 467 10.95 1.03 -17.40
CA ALA A 467 11.91 0.03 -17.88
C ALA A 467 12.89 -0.48 -16.81
N VAL A 468 13.17 0.31 -15.76
CA VAL A 468 14.04 -0.09 -14.64
C VAL A 468 13.24 -0.79 -13.54
N LEU A 469 12.11 -0.22 -13.12
CA LEU A 469 11.35 -0.66 -11.96
C LEU A 469 10.49 -1.90 -12.23
N THR A 470 10.10 -2.13 -13.48
CA THR A 470 9.37 -3.33 -13.90
C THR A 470 10.27 -4.46 -14.39
N ASP A 471 11.59 -4.21 -14.53
CA ASP A 471 12.57 -5.26 -14.82
C ASP A 471 12.60 -6.30 -13.69
N GLU A 472 12.59 -7.58 -14.06
CA GLU A 472 12.51 -8.70 -13.13
C GLU A 472 13.62 -8.66 -12.06
N LYS A 473 14.83 -8.21 -12.42
CA LYS A 473 15.97 -8.15 -11.49
C LYS A 473 15.80 -7.06 -10.44
N VAL A 474 15.08 -5.99 -10.74
CA VAL A 474 14.79 -4.90 -9.79
C VAL A 474 13.53 -5.24 -9.00
N ALA A 475 12.46 -5.62 -9.69
CA ALA A 475 11.18 -5.97 -9.07
C ALA A 475 11.35 -7.06 -8.00
N LYS A 476 12.18 -8.10 -8.23
CA LYS A 476 12.42 -9.17 -7.23
C LYS A 476 12.91 -8.66 -5.86
N PHE A 477 13.55 -7.48 -5.80
CA PHE A 477 13.93 -6.82 -4.57
C PHE A 477 12.78 -6.01 -4.00
N LEU A 478 12.19 -5.12 -4.81
CA LEU A 478 11.18 -4.16 -4.35
C LEU A 478 9.97 -4.85 -3.70
N ILE A 479 9.56 -6.00 -4.25
CA ILE A 479 8.39 -6.76 -3.80
C ILE A 479 8.73 -8.11 -3.15
N GLY A 480 10.00 -8.48 -3.07
CA GLY A 480 10.40 -9.85 -2.68
C GLY A 480 11.62 -9.95 -1.77
N ALA A 481 12.06 -8.85 -1.18
CA ALA A 481 13.22 -8.80 -0.28
C ALA A 481 12.95 -7.93 0.96
N PRO A 482 13.65 -8.20 2.09
CA PRO A 482 13.65 -7.30 3.24
C PRO A 482 14.16 -5.90 2.87
N LEU A 483 13.43 -4.87 3.32
CA LEU A 483 13.77 -3.46 3.16
C LEU A 483 14.38 -2.91 4.45
N THR A 484 15.52 -2.24 4.35
CA THR A 484 16.08 -1.38 5.40
C THR A 484 15.92 0.07 4.96
N GLN A 485 14.99 0.79 5.57
CA GLN A 485 14.76 2.22 5.35
C GLN A 485 15.74 3.07 6.17
N LYS A 486 15.85 4.36 5.83
CA LYS A 486 16.56 5.38 6.62
C LYS A 486 18.01 4.98 6.94
N LEU A 487 18.72 4.50 5.92
CA LEU A 487 20.15 4.22 6.04
C LEU A 487 20.89 5.45 6.52
N LYS A 488 21.91 5.25 7.35
CA LYS A 488 22.66 6.36 7.92
C LYS A 488 23.48 7.08 6.84
N VAL A 489 23.11 8.33 6.57
CA VAL A 489 23.85 9.23 5.68
C VAL A 489 24.73 10.18 6.49
N ALA A 490 25.92 10.47 5.97
CA ALA A 490 26.84 11.48 6.50
C ALA A 490 27.30 12.41 5.37
N GLY A 491 27.53 13.68 5.71
CA GLY A 491 27.95 14.71 4.75
C GLY A 491 26.80 15.44 4.04
N ALA A 492 25.56 15.03 4.26
CA ALA A 492 24.33 15.67 3.79
C ALA A 492 23.20 15.43 4.79
N GLU A 493 22.27 16.38 4.92
CA GLU A 493 21.12 16.26 5.83
C GLU A 493 19.85 15.76 5.10
N ASN A 494 19.63 16.20 3.86
CA ASN A 494 18.41 15.92 3.10
C ASN A 494 18.61 14.85 2.02
N ILE A 495 19.27 13.75 2.38
CA ILE A 495 19.39 12.57 1.52
C ILE A 495 18.69 11.40 2.20
N ASP A 496 17.68 10.85 1.53
CA ASP A 496 17.04 9.60 1.93
C ASP A 496 17.75 8.41 1.26
N ALA A 497 17.88 7.31 1.99
CA ALA A 497 18.53 6.12 1.46
C ALA A 497 17.92 4.84 2.05
N ALA A 498 17.76 3.84 1.18
CA ALA A 498 17.20 2.54 1.52
C ALA A 498 17.95 1.40 0.81
N ALA A 499 17.90 0.20 1.41
CA ALA A 499 18.49 -1.00 0.81
C ALA A 499 17.58 -2.22 0.90
N TRP A 500 17.63 -3.05 -0.12
CA TRP A 500 17.03 -4.38 -0.18
C TRP A 500 18.13 -5.42 -0.32
N THR A 501 18.10 -6.46 0.51
CA THR A 501 19.14 -7.51 0.50
C THR A 501 18.53 -8.86 0.13
N LYS A 502 19.09 -9.52 -0.88
CA LYS A 502 18.60 -10.82 -1.35
C LYS A 502 19.68 -11.57 -2.12
N ASP A 503 19.81 -12.87 -1.87
CA ASP A 503 20.66 -13.80 -2.65
C ASP A 503 22.13 -13.35 -2.83
N GLY A 504 22.73 -12.70 -1.84
CA GLY A 504 24.11 -12.18 -1.93
C GLY A 504 24.26 -10.93 -2.80
N GLU A 505 23.15 -10.26 -3.07
CA GLU A 505 23.08 -8.99 -3.78
C GLU A 505 22.35 -7.95 -2.93
N VAL A 506 22.66 -6.67 -3.16
CA VAL A 506 21.99 -5.55 -2.50
C VAL A 506 21.56 -4.55 -3.53
N LEU A 507 20.28 -4.22 -3.54
CA LEU A 507 19.77 -3.04 -4.25
C LEU A 507 19.80 -1.86 -3.28
N VAL A 508 20.42 -0.75 -3.66
CA VAL A 508 20.48 0.47 -2.84
C VAL A 508 19.91 1.64 -3.62
N SER A 509 18.99 2.37 -3.01
CA SER A 509 18.40 3.59 -3.53
C SER A 509 18.82 4.76 -2.67
N ILE A 510 19.27 5.85 -3.29
CA ILE A 510 19.74 7.07 -2.63
C ILE A 510 19.09 8.26 -3.34
N VAL A 511 18.34 9.07 -2.60
CA VAL A 511 17.50 10.14 -3.13
C VAL A 511 17.90 11.46 -2.48
N ASN A 512 18.46 12.40 -3.25
CA ASN A 512 18.71 13.75 -2.77
C ASN A 512 17.44 14.59 -2.87
N LEU A 513 16.98 15.12 -1.73
CA LEU A 513 15.77 15.93 -1.65
C LEU A 513 16.06 17.43 -1.82
N ASP A 514 17.33 17.83 -1.83
CA ASP A 514 17.73 19.22 -2.05
C ASP A 514 17.66 19.58 -3.55
N TYR A 515 17.14 20.78 -3.86
CA TYR A 515 17.25 21.34 -5.21
C TYR A 515 18.68 21.81 -5.55
N GLY A 516 19.49 22.10 -4.53
CA GLY A 516 20.88 22.48 -4.67
C GLY A 516 21.80 21.28 -4.71
N ASN A 517 22.95 21.42 -5.37
CA ASN A 517 24.00 20.41 -5.31
C ASN A 517 24.56 20.30 -3.89
N THR A 518 24.90 19.08 -3.49
CA THR A 518 25.62 18.76 -2.26
C THR A 518 27.11 18.58 -2.59
N PRO A 519 27.97 19.59 -2.35
CA PRO A 519 29.37 19.59 -2.80
C PRO A 519 30.32 18.83 -1.85
N SER A 520 29.78 18.20 -0.81
CA SER A 520 30.52 17.45 0.21
C SER A 520 30.59 15.97 -0.14
N ASN A 521 31.61 15.29 0.40
CA ASN A 521 31.67 13.84 0.39
C ASN A 521 30.45 13.27 1.12
N VAL A 522 29.54 12.66 0.37
CA VAL A 522 28.37 11.97 0.90
C VAL A 522 28.74 10.52 1.15
N THR A 523 28.35 9.99 2.31
CA THR A 523 28.55 8.59 2.65
C THR A 523 27.24 7.98 3.14
N VAL A 524 26.86 6.84 2.57
CA VAL A 524 25.72 6.02 3.01
C VAL A 524 26.27 4.76 3.66
N THR A 525 25.84 4.50 4.90
CA THR A 525 26.21 3.28 5.63
C THR A 525 25.22 2.18 5.32
N LEU A 526 25.72 1.05 4.82
CA LEU A 526 24.92 -0.12 4.50
C LEU A 526 24.52 -0.87 5.79
N PRO A 527 23.48 -1.72 5.74
CA PRO A 527 23.10 -2.58 6.86
C PRO A 527 24.26 -3.35 7.50
N GLU A 528 24.25 -3.46 8.83
CA GLU A 528 25.34 -4.04 9.63
C GLU A 528 25.69 -5.47 9.20
N GLY A 529 26.99 -5.76 9.10
CA GLY A 529 27.49 -7.09 8.74
C GLY A 529 27.53 -7.35 7.24
N MET A 530 27.07 -6.41 6.41
CA MET A 530 27.20 -6.53 4.95
C MET A 530 28.61 -6.22 4.47
N LYS A 531 29.26 -7.24 3.94
CA LYS A 531 30.51 -7.09 3.20
C LYS A 531 30.14 -6.94 1.74
N VAL A 532 30.37 -5.76 1.16
CA VAL A 532 30.16 -5.54 -0.28
C VAL A 532 31.52 -5.58 -0.98
N ALA A 533 31.62 -6.36 -2.05
CA ALA A 533 32.83 -6.50 -2.84
C ALA A 533 33.02 -5.31 -3.78
N HIS A 534 31.99 -4.96 -4.56
CA HIS A 534 32.01 -3.84 -5.52
C HIS A 534 30.58 -3.43 -5.94
N VAL A 535 30.47 -2.29 -6.61
CA VAL A 535 29.26 -1.86 -7.31
C VAL A 535 29.18 -2.64 -8.62
N GLU A 536 28.21 -3.53 -8.75
CA GLU A 536 28.00 -4.34 -9.96
C GLU A 536 27.48 -3.46 -11.12
N GLY A 537 26.59 -2.52 -10.81
CA GLY A 537 26.10 -1.56 -11.80
C GLY A 537 25.23 -0.44 -11.22
N GLY A 538 25.23 0.71 -11.89
CA GLY A 538 24.25 1.77 -11.70
C GLY A 538 23.03 1.52 -12.60
N LEU A 539 21.88 1.30 -11.98
CA LEU A 539 20.59 1.08 -12.65
C LEU A 539 19.88 2.41 -12.94
N TRP A 540 20.15 3.42 -12.12
CA TRP A 540 19.69 4.79 -12.30
C TRP A 540 20.68 5.79 -11.71
N GLY A 541 20.71 7.00 -12.27
CA GLY A 541 21.56 8.10 -11.80
C GLY A 541 22.92 8.20 -12.48
N ASN A 542 23.57 9.35 -12.32
CA ASN A 542 24.87 9.63 -12.93
C ASN A 542 26.00 9.71 -11.90
N ALA A 543 25.68 9.85 -10.61
CA ALA A 543 26.64 9.85 -9.53
C ALA A 543 27.45 8.54 -9.50
N SER A 544 28.77 8.69 -9.37
CA SER A 544 29.70 7.58 -9.26
C SER A 544 29.92 7.25 -7.79
N TRP A 545 29.45 6.08 -7.37
CA TRP A 545 29.57 5.59 -5.99
C TRP A 545 30.69 4.56 -5.88
N SER A 546 31.50 4.67 -4.82
CA SER A 546 32.56 3.72 -4.47
C SER A 546 32.25 3.00 -3.16
N VAL A 547 32.55 1.71 -3.09
CA VAL A 547 32.38 0.89 -1.89
C VAL A 547 33.67 0.86 -1.06
N HIS A 548 33.57 1.12 0.24
CA HIS A 548 34.65 0.96 1.20
C HIS A 548 34.15 0.29 2.48
N GLY A 549 34.27 -1.04 2.55
CA GLY A 549 33.69 -1.82 3.65
C GLY A 549 32.16 -1.76 3.60
N GLU A 550 31.52 -1.33 4.68
CA GLU A 550 30.06 -1.19 4.80
C GLU A 550 29.54 0.19 4.34
N LYS A 551 30.31 0.91 3.53
CA LYS A 551 30.01 2.29 3.15
C LYS A 551 30.05 2.48 1.65
N LEU A 552 29.04 3.19 1.14
CA LEU A 552 29.06 3.81 -0.18
C LEU A 552 29.45 5.27 -0.03
N SER A 553 30.34 5.76 -0.88
CA SER A 553 30.76 7.16 -0.89
C SER A 553 30.75 7.74 -2.29
N THR A 554 30.41 9.03 -2.39
CA THR A 554 30.57 9.86 -3.59
C THR A 554 31.09 11.23 -3.19
N ASN A 555 31.81 11.90 -4.10
CA ASN A 555 32.40 13.21 -3.84
C ASN A 555 31.37 14.35 -3.85
N SER A 556 30.25 14.15 -4.55
CA SER A 556 29.16 15.10 -4.64
C SER A 556 27.89 14.41 -5.12
N VAL A 557 26.74 14.99 -4.80
CA VAL A 557 25.43 14.60 -5.34
C VAL A 557 24.76 15.84 -5.90
N MET A 558 24.27 15.80 -7.13
CA MET A 558 23.56 16.94 -7.71
C MET A 558 22.19 17.13 -7.04
N GLY A 559 21.64 18.33 -7.14
CA GLY A 559 20.29 18.59 -6.64
C GLY A 559 19.27 17.68 -7.33
N LEU A 560 18.36 17.10 -6.53
CA LEU A 560 17.35 16.12 -6.97
C LEU A 560 17.93 14.87 -7.65
N GLU A 561 19.22 14.59 -7.47
CA GLU A 561 19.82 13.38 -8.03
C GLU A 561 19.37 12.15 -7.26
N VAL A 562 18.99 11.12 -8.02
CA VAL A 562 18.67 9.81 -7.50
C VAL A 562 19.67 8.81 -8.05
N SER A 563 20.13 7.89 -7.20
CA SER A 563 20.98 6.76 -7.59
C SER A 563 20.31 5.45 -7.20
N LEU A 564 20.18 4.53 -8.15
CA LEU A 564 19.78 3.14 -7.89
C LEU A 564 20.93 2.23 -8.27
N LEU A 565 21.47 1.49 -7.30
CA LEU A 565 22.71 0.75 -7.43
C LEU A 565 22.47 -0.73 -7.11
N LEU A 566 23.02 -1.61 -7.94
CA LEU A 566 23.14 -3.02 -7.62
C LEU A 566 24.56 -3.31 -7.11
N LEU A 567 24.64 -3.87 -5.92
CA LEU A 567 25.90 -4.23 -5.26
C LEU A 567 26.00 -5.75 -5.11
N LYS A 568 27.23 -6.25 -5.12
CA LYS A 568 27.53 -7.67 -4.89
C LYS A 568 28.21 -7.86 -3.55
N THR A 569 27.68 -8.74 -2.71
CA THR A 569 28.27 -9.06 -1.39
C THR A 569 29.36 -10.12 -1.48
#